data_AF-A0A7V3I3Y7-F1
#
_entry.id   AF-A0A7V3I3Y7-F1
#
_cell.length_a   1.000
_cell.length_b   1.000
_cell.length_c   1.000
_cell.angle_alpha   90.00
_cell.angle_beta   90.00
_cell.angle_gamma   90.00
#
_symmetry.space_group_name_H-M   'P 1'
#
loop_
_entity.id
_entity.type
_entity.pdbx_description
1 polymer ?
#
loop_
_entity_poly.entity_id
_entity_poly.type
_entity_poly.pdbx_seq_one_letter_code
_entity_poly.pdbx_strand_id
1 'polypeptide(L)'
;MLKRGHDARRAARSPLEPHFAWTPEDVIAFRNFLRWSQAELAERIGTRQQTISDWELGKHRPNGMSKRTLDRLAAEARFYGGETAGLAYSRSARLREN
;
A
#
# COMPACT_ATOMS: atom_id res chain seq x y z
N MET A 1 -5.19 32.48 -7.98
CA MET A 1 -4.54 31.43 -7.17
C MET A 1 -5.52 30.94 -6.10
N LEU A 2 -6.33 29.92 -6.40
CA LEU A 2 -7.21 29.22 -5.43
C LEU A 2 -7.44 27.79 -5.95
N LYS A 3 -6.66 26.80 -5.49
CA LYS A 3 -6.94 25.38 -5.77
C LYS A 3 -7.92 24.86 -4.70
N ARG A 4 -9.21 24.93 -5.03
CA ARG A 4 -10.32 24.38 -4.26
C ARG A 4 -10.16 22.87 -4.03
N GLY A 5 -10.18 22.50 -2.76
CA GLY A 5 -10.90 21.34 -2.17
C GLY A 5 -10.73 19.96 -2.79
N HIS A 6 -9.87 19.14 -2.20
CA HIS A 6 -9.89 17.68 -2.35
C HIS A 6 -9.93 16.90 -1.02
N ASP A 7 -10.33 17.50 0.11
CA ASP A 7 -10.13 16.84 1.42
C ASP A 7 -11.33 16.78 2.37
N ALA A 8 -12.56 16.79 1.87
CA ALA A 8 -13.75 16.51 2.71
C ALA A 8 -14.12 15.01 2.78
N ARG A 9 -13.43 14.12 2.05
CA ARG A 9 -13.69 12.67 2.04
C ARG A 9 -12.74 11.85 2.92
N ARG A 10 -11.86 12.50 3.69
CA ARG A 10 -10.83 11.85 4.52
C ARG A 10 -11.37 11.35 5.87
N ALA A 11 -12.54 11.82 6.31
CA ALA A 11 -13.11 11.55 7.63
C ALA A 11 -14.06 10.33 7.71
N ALA A 12 -14.24 9.56 6.63
CA ALA A 12 -15.08 8.36 6.61
C ALA A 12 -14.37 7.11 6.07
N ARG A 13 -13.03 7.12 5.98
CA ARG A 13 -12.26 5.90 5.70
C ARG A 13 -12.14 5.10 7.00
N SER A 14 -12.51 3.83 6.95
CA SER A 14 -12.49 2.91 8.09
C SER A 14 -11.13 2.97 8.82
N PRO A 15 -11.07 2.88 10.16
CA PRO A 15 -9.81 2.83 10.92
C PRO A 15 -8.86 1.70 10.51
N LEU A 16 -9.33 0.79 9.65
CA LEU A 16 -8.63 -0.38 9.12
C LEU A 16 -8.09 -0.18 7.69
N GLU A 17 -8.30 0.99 7.07
CA GLU A 17 -7.75 1.28 5.74
C GLU A 17 -6.24 1.48 5.86
N PRO A 18 -5.41 0.60 5.29
CA PRO A 18 -3.98 0.73 5.41
C PRO A 18 -3.50 1.90 4.56
N HIS A 19 -2.99 2.94 5.22
CA HIS A 19 -2.42 4.12 4.56
C HIS A 19 -0.93 3.88 4.34
N PHE A 20 -0.58 3.10 3.32
CA PHE A 20 0.83 2.89 2.96
C PHE A 20 1.44 4.16 2.37
N ALA A 21 2.64 4.50 2.84
CA ALA A 21 3.51 5.47 2.20
C ALA A 21 4.20 4.91 0.95
N TRP A 22 4.08 3.59 0.73
CA TRP A 22 4.74 2.83 -0.32
C TRP A 22 6.23 3.17 -0.41
N THR A 23 6.89 3.02 0.74
CA THR A 23 8.35 3.00 0.85
C THR A 23 8.92 1.80 0.09
N PRO A 24 10.23 1.79 -0.20
CA PRO A 24 10.88 0.62 -0.79
C PRO A 24 10.56 -0.67 -0.02
N GLU A 25 10.60 -0.58 1.32
CA GLU A 25 10.33 -1.69 2.23
C GLU A 25 8.87 -2.17 2.12
N ASP A 26 7.91 -1.24 2.03
CA ASP A 26 6.49 -1.58 1.83
C ASP A 26 6.27 -2.33 0.50
N VAL A 27 6.92 -1.88 -0.58
CA VAL A 27 6.79 -2.49 -1.92
C VAL A 27 7.39 -3.89 -1.91
N ILE A 28 8.58 -4.07 -1.34
CA ILE A 28 9.23 -5.38 -1.20
C ILE A 28 8.38 -6.31 -0.34
N ALA A 29 7.91 -5.84 0.82
CA ALA A 29 7.09 -6.63 1.74
C ALA A 29 5.80 -7.09 1.08
N PHE A 30 5.11 -6.18 0.38
CA PHE A 30 3.88 -6.50 -0.32
C PHE A 30 4.10 -7.49 -1.46
N ARG A 31 5.14 -7.28 -2.28
CA ARG A 31 5.50 -8.20 -3.36
C ARG A 31 5.81 -9.60 -2.83
N ASN A 32 6.62 -9.68 -1.78
CA ASN A 32 7.00 -10.96 -1.16
C ASN A 32 5.80 -11.65 -0.50
N PHE A 33 4.90 -10.88 0.12
CA PHE A 33 3.65 -11.40 0.68
C PHE A 33 2.79 -12.10 -0.38
N LEU A 34 2.70 -11.50 -1.58
CA LEU A 34 1.99 -12.09 -2.72
C LEU A 34 2.78 -13.20 -3.42
N ARG A 35 4.06 -13.39 -3.06
CA ARG A 35 5.02 -14.29 -3.73
C ARG A 35 5.16 -13.97 -5.23
N TRP A 36 5.11 -12.70 -5.57
CA TRP A 36 5.27 -12.24 -6.95
C TRP A 36 6.71 -11.80 -7.23
N SER A 37 7.12 -11.96 -8.48
CA SER A 37 8.28 -11.29 -9.06
C SER A 37 7.99 -9.81 -9.29
N GLN A 38 9.04 -9.02 -9.56
CA GLN A 38 8.88 -7.62 -9.91
C GLN A 38 8.10 -7.45 -11.23
N ALA A 39 8.21 -8.40 -12.16
CA ALA A 39 7.47 -8.40 -13.42
C ALA A 39 5.97 -8.62 -13.19
N GLU A 40 5.60 -9.63 -12.40
CA GLU A 40 4.19 -9.92 -12.09
C GLU A 40 3.51 -8.76 -11.36
N LEU A 41 4.20 -8.13 -10.41
CA LEU A 41 3.67 -6.92 -9.76
C LEU A 41 3.51 -5.77 -10.76
N ALA A 42 4.46 -5.59 -11.69
CA ALA A 42 4.39 -4.56 -12.72
C ALA A 42 3.19 -4.77 -13.65
N GLU A 43 2.93 -6.00 -14.09
CA GLU A 43 1.78 -6.37 -14.92
C GLU A 43 0.46 -6.04 -14.20
N ARG A 44 0.38 -6.35 -12.91
CA ARG A 44 -0.83 -6.11 -12.09
C ARG A 44 -1.10 -4.63 -11.84
N ILE A 45 -0.05 -3.81 -11.79
CA ILE A 45 -0.15 -2.36 -11.62
C ILE A 45 -0.33 -1.64 -12.98
N GLY A 46 0.06 -2.27 -14.09
CA GLY A 46 0.10 -1.64 -15.40
C GLY A 46 1.32 -0.72 -15.59
N THR A 47 2.48 -1.13 -15.07
CA THR A 47 3.76 -0.42 -15.23
C THR A 47 4.85 -1.35 -15.74
N ARG A 48 6.09 -0.85 -15.84
CA ARG A 48 7.26 -1.64 -16.25
C ARG A 48 7.96 -2.25 -15.04
N GLN A 49 8.57 -3.42 -15.20
CA GLN A 49 9.36 -4.05 -14.13
C GLN A 49 10.47 -3.13 -13.59
N GLN A 50 11.12 -2.35 -14.47
CA GLN A 50 12.13 -1.35 -14.06
C GLN A 50 11.55 -0.31 -13.09
N THR A 51 10.29 0.09 -13.27
CA THR A 51 9.62 1.02 -12.35
C THR A 51 9.48 0.41 -10.95
N ILE A 52 9.16 -0.89 -10.86
CA ILE A 52 9.09 -1.61 -9.59
C ILE A 52 10.48 -1.67 -8.95
N SER A 53 11.52 -2.00 -9.72
CA SER A 53 12.91 -1.99 -9.24
C SER A 53 13.33 -0.61 -8.70
N ASP A 54 13.01 0.47 -9.41
CA ASP A 54 13.34 1.83 -8.95
C ASP A 54 12.56 2.23 -7.67
N TRP A 55 11.37 1.68 -7.46
CA TRP A 55 10.64 1.82 -6.20
C TRP A 55 11.28 1.02 -5.06
N GLU A 56 11.63 -0.24 -5.30
CA GLU A 56 12.30 -1.11 -4.33
C GLU A 56 13.73 -0.65 -3.99
N LEU A 57 14.35 0.16 -4.85
CA LEU A 57 15.64 0.82 -4.58
C LEU A 57 15.48 2.24 -4.03
N GLY A 58 14.26 2.74 -3.87
CA GLY A 58 13.97 4.08 -3.33
C GLY A 58 14.35 5.26 -4.22
N LYS A 59 14.65 5.02 -5.49
CA LYS A 59 14.92 6.09 -6.46
C LYS A 59 13.67 6.93 -6.74
N HIS A 60 12.52 6.27 -6.78
CA HIS A 60 11.21 6.89 -6.94
C HIS A 60 10.19 6.24 -6.02
N ARG A 61 9.01 6.86 -5.87
CA ARG A 61 7.89 6.27 -5.13
C ARG A 61 6.65 6.13 -6.03
N PRO A 62 5.80 5.13 -5.78
CA PRO A 62 4.50 5.06 -6.43
C PRO A 62 3.71 6.34 -6.14
N ASN A 63 3.12 6.92 -7.19
CA ASN A 63 2.29 8.11 -7.09
C ASN A 63 1.06 7.96 -7.98
N GLY A 64 0.12 8.92 -7.87
CA GLY A 64 -1.04 9.01 -8.74
C GLY A 64 -1.84 7.70 -8.81
N MET A 65 -1.99 7.18 -10.03
CA MET A 65 -2.75 5.96 -10.31
C MET A 65 -2.10 4.72 -9.70
N SER A 66 -0.77 4.57 -9.84
CA SER A 66 -0.05 3.39 -9.32
C SER A 66 -0.22 3.23 -7.82
N LYS A 67 -0.17 4.34 -7.07
CA LYS A 67 -0.43 4.31 -5.62
C LYS A 67 -1.83 3.79 -5.30
N ARG A 68 -2.86 4.26 -6.01
CA ARG A 68 -4.25 3.82 -5.78
C ARG A 68 -4.44 2.35 -6.14
N THR A 69 -3.80 1.88 -7.21
CA THR A 69 -3.84 0.47 -7.60
C THR A 69 -3.18 -0.40 -6.53
N LEU A 70 -2.03 0.01 -6.00
CA LEU A 70 -1.37 -0.64 -4.88
C LEU A 70 -2.24 -0.65 -3.62
N ASP A 71 -2.83 0.50 -3.24
CA ASP A 71 -3.73 0.58 -2.08
C ASP A 71 -4.90 -0.42 -2.22
N ARG A 72 -5.52 -0.51 -3.41
CA ARG A 72 -6.61 -1.47 -3.70
C ARG A 72 -6.13 -2.93 -3.59
N LEU A 73 -5.01 -3.26 -4.25
CA LEU A 73 -4.47 -4.63 -4.23
C LEU A 73 -4.09 -5.07 -2.81
N ALA A 74 -3.55 -4.17 -2.00
CA ALA A 74 -3.21 -4.45 -0.62
C ALA A 74 -4.46 -4.73 0.23
N ALA A 75 -5.53 -3.93 0.05
CA ALA A 75 -6.80 -4.16 0.72
C ALA A 75 -7.42 -5.51 0.32
N GLU A 76 -7.41 -5.86 -0.98
CA GLU A 76 -7.91 -7.14 -1.50
C GLU A 76 -7.12 -8.33 -0.95
N ALA A 77 -5.80 -8.20 -0.88
CA ALA A 77 -4.91 -9.22 -0.33
C ALA A 77 -4.92 -9.26 1.21
N ARG A 78 -5.67 -8.34 1.86
CA ARG A 78 -5.68 -8.14 3.33
C ARG A 78 -4.27 -7.94 3.89
N PHE A 79 -3.42 -7.27 3.11
CA PHE A 79 -2.10 -6.84 3.51
C PHE A 79 -2.22 -5.50 4.25
N TYR A 80 -1.78 -5.47 5.52
CA TYR A 80 -1.94 -4.30 6.38
C TYR A 80 -0.63 -3.64 6.81
N GLY A 81 0.57 -4.20 6.56
CA GLY A 81 1.83 -3.55 6.94
C GLY A 81 3.11 -4.37 6.84
N GLY A 82 4.12 -3.78 6.18
CA GLY A 82 5.53 -3.98 6.50
C GLY A 82 5.92 -3.09 7.69
N GLU A 83 6.62 -3.68 8.66
CA GLU A 83 7.23 -3.15 9.90
C GLU A 83 6.45 -2.23 10.85
N THR A 84 5.52 -1.36 10.42
CA THR A 84 4.86 -0.38 11.32
C THR A 84 3.39 -0.69 11.67
N ALA A 85 2.65 -1.43 10.84
CA ALA A 85 1.24 -1.71 11.14
C ALA A 85 1.01 -3.00 11.95
N GLY A 86 1.99 -3.90 12.00
CA GLY A 86 1.91 -5.15 12.78
C GLY A 86 1.73 -4.92 14.29
N LEU A 87 2.18 -3.76 14.79
CA LEU A 87 2.01 -3.37 16.19
C LEU A 87 0.60 -2.84 16.50
N ALA A 88 -0.12 -2.30 15.51
CA ALA A 88 -1.47 -1.78 15.68
C ALA A 88 -2.54 -2.89 15.54
N TYR A 89 -2.32 -3.86 14.65
CA TYR A 89 -3.29 -4.92 14.36
C TYR A 89 -3.38 -6.00 15.47
N SER A 90 -2.27 -6.30 16.14
CA SER A 90 -2.21 -7.34 17.19
C SER A 90 -2.94 -6.99 18.50
N ARG A 91 -3.35 -5.72 18.68
CA ARG A 91 -4.06 -5.25 19.89
C ARG A 91 -5.58 -5.23 19.74
N SER A 92 -6.08 -5.05 18.52
CA SER A 92 -7.53 -4.94 18.23
C SER A 92 -8.18 -6.27 17.85
N ALA A 93 -7.44 -7.24 17.31
CA ALA A 93 -7.95 -8.57 17.01
C ALA A 93 -8.33 -9.37 18.28
N ARG A 94 -7.77 -9.03 19.45
CA ARG A 94 -7.99 -9.72 20.73
C ARG A 94 -9.28 -9.28 21.47
N LEU A 95 -10.07 -8.37 20.91
CA LEU A 95 -11.29 -7.82 21.54
C LEU A 95 -12.59 -8.27 20.86
N ARG A 96 -12.54 -9.26 19.95
CA ARG A 96 -13.73 -9.89 19.33
C ARG A 96 -13.96 -11.36 19.73
N GLU A 97 -13.28 -11.82 20.77
CA GLU A 97 -13.59 -13.07 21.47
C GLU A 97 -13.87 -12.72 22.93
N ASN A 98 -15.12 -12.32 23.22
CA ASN A 98 -15.80 -12.53 24.50
C ASN A 98 -17.30 -12.20 24.37
#